data_AF-A0A957GM36-F1
#
_entry.id   AF-A0A957GM36-F1
#
_cell.length_a   1.000
_cell.length_b   1.000
_cell.length_c   1.000
_cell.angle_alpha   90.00
_cell.angle_beta   90.00
_cell.angle_gamma   90.00
#
_symmetry.space_group_name_H-M   'P 1'
#
loop_
_entity.id
_entity.type
_entity.pdbx_description
1 polymer ?
#
loop_
_entity_poly.entity_id
_entity_poly.type
_entity_poly.pdbx_seq_one_letter_code
_entity_poly.pdbx_strand_id
1 'polypeptide(L)' 'HKTISEGIEILAAGDYWGYNQHCVTAKSDARDAGQVFRYLRGPMTGRILNLSVTHAGELYNSPPPTWVAGALIEWQLAG' A
#
# COMPACT_ATOMS: atom_id res chain seq x y z
N HIS A 1 9.47 6.96 -1.53
CA HIS A 1 9.95 5.57 -1.59
C HIS A 1 9.47 4.96 -2.89
N LYS A 2 10.37 4.62 -3.81
CA LYS A 2 9.99 4.28 -5.21
C LYS A 2 8.97 3.13 -5.29
N THR A 3 9.17 2.08 -4.50
CA THR A 3 8.30 0.89 -4.48
C THR A 3 6.84 1.19 -4.09
N ILE A 4 6.60 2.06 -3.10
CA ILE A 4 5.21 2.36 -2.66
C ILE A 4 4.51 3.22 -3.72
N SER A 5 5.21 4.18 -4.29
CA SER A 5 4.70 5.02 -5.38
C SER A 5 4.37 4.19 -6.63
N GLU A 6 5.24 3.27 -7.03
CA GLU A 6 5.00 2.33 -8.13
C GLU A 6 3.73 1.49 -7.90
N GLY A 7 3.56 0.95 -6.69
CA GLY A 7 2.34 0.20 -6.34
C GLY A 7 1.07 1.05 -6.43
N ILE A 8 1.12 2.32 -6.00
CA ILE A 8 0.01 3.28 -6.13
C ILE A 8 -0.32 3.52 -7.60
N GLU A 9 0.68 3.68 -8.47
CA GLU A 9 0.51 3.93 -9.90
C GLU A 9 -0.07 2.71 -10.64
N ILE A 10 0.45 1.51 -10.41
CA ILE A 10 -0.07 0.27 -11.00
C ILE A 10 -1.53 0.07 -10.59
N LEU A 11 -1.82 0.25 -9.29
CA LEU A 11 -3.18 0.17 -8.78
C LEU A 11 -4.07 1.29 -9.35
N ALA A 12 -3.54 2.50 -9.55
CA ALA A 12 -4.26 3.62 -10.16
C ALA A 12 -4.65 3.35 -11.63
N ALA A 13 -3.83 2.60 -12.36
CA ALA A 13 -4.13 2.14 -13.72
C ALA A 13 -5.20 1.04 -13.76
N GLY A 14 -5.55 0.43 -12.62
CA GLY A 14 -6.47 -0.71 -12.56
C GLY A 14 -5.84 -2.03 -13.00
N ASP A 15 -4.50 -2.09 -13.10
CA ASP A 15 -3.78 -3.32 -13.39
C ASP A 15 -3.67 -4.20 -12.13
N TYR A 16 -4.72 -4.95 -11.84
CA TYR A 16 -4.80 -5.79 -10.64
C TYR A 16 -3.84 -6.97 -10.67
N TRP A 17 -3.58 -7.53 -11.85
CA TRP A 17 -2.62 -8.61 -11.99
C TRP A 17 -1.20 -8.11 -11.72
N GLY A 18 -0.80 -7.01 -12.38
CA GLY A 18 0.49 -6.37 -12.14
C GLY A 18 0.65 -5.90 -10.71
N TYR A 19 -0.42 -5.38 -10.09
CA TYR A 19 -0.40 -4.97 -8.69
C TYR A 19 -0.11 -6.15 -7.76
N ASN A 20 -0.77 -7.28 -7.97
CA ASN A 20 -0.55 -8.48 -7.16
C ASN A 20 0.89 -9.00 -7.28
N GLN A 21 1.48 -8.98 -8.49
CA GLN A 21 2.88 -9.37 -8.72
C GLN A 21 3.86 -8.38 -8.07
N HIS A 22 3.55 -7.09 -8.15
CA HIS A 22 4.31 -6.04 -7.48
C HIS A 22 4.32 -6.27 -5.96
N CYS A 23 3.17 -6.56 -5.34
CA CYS A 23 3.11 -6.81 -3.90
C CYS A 23 3.93 -8.03 -3.45
N VAL A 24 4.03 -9.08 -4.28
CA VAL A 24 4.92 -10.23 -3.98
C VAL A 24 6.37 -9.79 -3.94
N THR A 25 6.82 -9.04 -4.95
CA THR A 25 8.19 -8.54 -5.05
C THR A 25 8.52 -7.54 -3.94
N ALA A 26 7.59 -6.62 -3.66
CA ALA A 26 7.69 -5.58 -2.64
C ALA A 26 7.49 -6.11 -1.20
N LYS A 27 7.08 -7.37 -1.03
CA LYS A 27 6.66 -7.96 0.25
C LYS A 27 5.59 -7.11 0.95
N SER A 28 4.62 -6.63 0.18
CA SER A 28 3.55 -5.76 0.66
C SER A 28 2.28 -6.56 0.98
N ASP A 29 1.80 -6.40 2.20
CA ASP A 29 0.51 -6.91 2.70
C ASP A 29 -0.70 -6.20 2.07
N ALA A 30 -0.50 -5.01 1.51
CA ALA A 30 -1.54 -4.28 0.77
C ALA A 30 -2.11 -5.08 -0.43
N ARG A 31 -1.50 -6.20 -0.83
CA ARG A 31 -2.09 -7.16 -1.78
C ARG A 31 -3.53 -7.52 -1.42
N ASP A 32 -3.83 -7.67 -0.13
CA ASP A 32 -5.12 -8.18 0.34
C ASP A 32 -6.21 -7.10 0.35
N ALA A 33 -5.82 -5.81 0.40
CA ALA A 33 -6.75 -4.69 0.55
C ALA A 33 -6.67 -3.63 -0.56
N GLY A 34 -5.62 -3.62 -1.38
CA GLY A 34 -5.33 -2.55 -2.34
C GLY A 34 -6.44 -2.34 -3.37
N GLN A 35 -6.98 -3.42 -3.91
CA GLN A 35 -8.10 -3.34 -4.86
C GLN A 35 -9.37 -2.77 -4.22
N VAL A 36 -9.64 -3.12 -2.95
CA VAL A 36 -10.75 -2.54 -2.16
C VAL A 36 -10.51 -1.06 -1.92
N PHE A 37 -9.29 -0.66 -1.52
CA PHE A 37 -8.95 0.75 -1.36
C PHE A 37 -9.11 1.54 -2.64
N ARG A 38 -8.74 0.98 -3.79
CA ARG A 38 -8.99 1.62 -5.09
C ARG A 38 -10.48 1.84 -5.32
N TYR A 39 -11.30 0.82 -5.09
CA TYR A 39 -12.74 0.92 -5.26
C TYR A 39 -13.34 2.00 -4.35
N LEU A 40 -12.98 2.00 -3.06
CA LEU A 40 -13.51 2.92 -2.06
C LEU A 40 -13.07 4.37 -2.29
N ARG A 41 -11.81 4.61 -2.68
CA ARG A 41 -11.29 5.98 -2.89
C ARG A 41 -11.84 6.65 -4.15
N GLY A 42 -12.41 5.88 -5.09
CA GLY A 42 -12.88 6.39 -6.38
C GLY A 42 -11.78 7.16 -7.14
N PRO A 43 -12.05 8.39 -7.65
CA PRO A 43 -11.12 9.14 -8.48
C PRO A 43 -9.95 9.78 -7.73
N MET A 44 -9.82 9.57 -6.41
CA MET A 44 -8.76 10.21 -5.63
C MET A 44 -7.36 9.72 -6.01
N THR A 45 -6.35 10.56 -5.87
CA THR A 45 -4.92 10.20 -6.01
C THR A 45 -4.24 10.27 -4.65
N GLY A 46 -3.21 9.44 -4.46
CA GLY A 46 -2.52 9.30 -3.17
C GLY A 46 -1.17 10.01 -3.16
N ARG A 47 -0.86 10.74 -2.09
CA ARG A 47 0.44 11.36 -1.83
C ARG A 47 1.03 10.84 -0.52
N ILE A 48 2.26 10.34 -0.56
CA ILE A 48 2.96 9.88 0.65
C ILE A 48 3.38 11.13 1.46
N LEU A 49 2.84 11.28 2.66
CA LEU A 49 3.21 12.35 3.59
C LEU A 49 4.41 11.97 4.45
N ASN A 50 4.46 10.71 4.88
CA ASN A 50 5.49 10.23 5.79
C ASN A 50 5.72 8.72 5.60
N LEU A 51 6.93 8.27 5.93
CA LEU A 51 7.33 6.88 6.02
C LEU A 51 7.82 6.63 7.44
N SER A 52 7.27 5.62 8.08
CA SER A 52 7.64 5.23 9.45
C SER A 52 7.76 3.72 9.56
N VAL A 53 8.21 3.28 10.71
CA VAL A 53 8.19 1.86 11.09
C VAL A 53 6.93 1.62 11.91
N THR A 54 6.17 0.58 11.56
CA THR A 54 5.02 0.11 12.34
C THR A 54 5.32 -1.28 12.90
N HIS A 55 4.73 -1.60 14.05
CA HIS A 55 4.86 -2.91 14.69
C HIS A 55 3.64 -3.77 14.35
N ALA A 56 3.85 -4.94 13.74
CA ALA A 56 2.78 -5.82 13.28
C ALA A 56 2.59 -7.07 14.17
N GLY A 57 3.25 -7.14 15.32
CA GLY A 57 3.23 -8.33 16.19
C GLY A 57 1.84 -8.70 16.70
N GLU A 58 1.00 -7.73 17.04
CA GLU A 58 -0.40 -7.98 17.44
C GLU A 58 -1.24 -8.48 16.26
N LEU A 59 -1.09 -7.85 15.08
CA LEU A 59 -1.82 -8.20 13.87
C LEU A 59 -1.56 -9.65 13.43
N TYR A 60 -0.30 -10.08 13.50
CA TYR A 60 0.12 -11.41 13.05
C TYR A 60 0.34 -12.42 14.18
N ASN A 61 0.05 -12.05 15.44
CA ASN A 61 0.32 -12.87 16.63
C ASN A 61 1.71 -13.54 16.60
N SER A 62 2.76 -12.75 16.31
CA SER A 62 4.10 -13.26 15.98
C SER A 62 5.18 -12.68 16.90
N PRO A 63 6.22 -13.45 17.26
CA PRO A 63 7.30 -12.95 18.11
C PRO A 63 8.15 -11.89 17.38
N PRO A 64 8.77 -10.94 18.09
CA PRO A 64 9.67 -9.95 17.49
C PRO A 64 10.87 -10.59 16.76
N PRO A 65 11.43 -9.92 15.74
CA PRO A 65 11.02 -8.62 15.23
C PRO A 65 9.82 -8.71 14.26
N THR A 66 8.87 -7.79 14.42
CA THR A 66 7.66 -7.69 13.56
C THR A 66 7.49 -6.30 12.95
N TRP A 67 8.59 -5.57 12.80
CA TRP A 67 8.59 -4.23 12.22
C TRP A 67 8.38 -4.28 10.71
N VAL A 68 7.48 -3.45 10.21
CA VAL A 68 7.23 -3.26 8.78
C VAL A 68 7.28 -1.78 8.44
N ALA A 69 7.57 -1.46 7.17
CA ALA A 69 7.50 -0.09 6.70
C ALA A 69 6.03 0.32 6.52
N GLY A 70 5.63 1.41 7.16
CA GLY A 70 4.31 2.02 7.01
C GLY A 70 4.39 3.36 6.30
N ALA A 71 3.37 3.69 5.50
CA ALA A 71 3.23 4.98 4.84
C ALA A 71 1.98 5.70 5.33
N LEU A 72 2.12 6.97 5.71
CA LEU A 72 0.99 7.88 5.86
C LEU A 72 0.66 8.46 4.49
N ILE A 73 -0.55 8.20 3.99
CA ILE A 73 -0.99 8.62 2.66
C ILE A 73 -2.14 9.61 2.80
N GLU A 74 -2.01 10.74 2.11
CA GLU A 74 -3.08 11.69 1.87
C GLU A 74 -3.80 11.32 0.57
N TRP A 75 -5.14 11.31 0.59
CA TRP A 75 -5.97 11.11 -0.60
C TRP A 75 -6.61 12.43 -1.02
N GLN A 76 -6.42 12.82 -2.27
CA GLN A 76 -6.94 14.07 -2.83
C GLN A 76 -7.77 13.76 -4.08
N LEU A 77 -8.90 14.46 -4.28
CA LEU A 77 -9.70 14.29 -5.49
C LEU A 77 -8.84 14.63 -6.73
N ALA A 78 -8.83 13.78 -7.75
CA ALA A 78 -8.22 14.15 -9.02
C ALA A 78 -9.00 15.34 -9.61
N GLY A 79 -8.27 16.43 -9.90
CA GLY A 79 -8.80 17.60 -10.60
C GLY A 79 -8.89 17.40 -12.10
#